data_AF-A0A957I7C7-F1
#
_entry.id   AF-A0A957I7C7-F1
#
_cell.length_a   1.000
_cell.length_b   1.000
_cell.length_c   1.000
_cell.angle_alpha   90.00
_cell.angle_beta   90.00
_cell.angle_gamma   90.00
#
_symmetry.space_group_name_H-M   'P 1'
#
loop_
_entity.id
_entity.type
_entity.pdbx_description
1 polymer ?
#
loop_
_entity_poly.entity_id
_entity_poly.type
_entity_poly.pdbx_seq_one_letter_code
_entity_poly.pdbx_strand_id
1 'polypeptide(L)'
;MTNPIVWYVDEDETQSRTYVNELRMLLPSSLDVQAIYPPFRTKEEYLFILKKPETACLVFDQRLKDTGMATYSGIELASYVRRVNSKIPIYILTNYARDDEEKEEFSDKSWSVEQIIDKGGLNRDEYAQEISSRILRHINVYEDILGEREAKFRSLLQKSVGSGLTENEQAEFDKLQFERSQVTLASELPEKQELDELIKVNSQLLDLLQQKEDK
;
A
#
# COMPACT_ATOMS: atom_id res chain seq x y z
N MET A 1 -18.92 12.91 -2.13
CA MET A 1 -17.79 12.01 -2.42
C MET A 1 -16.79 12.23 -1.31
N THR A 2 -16.21 11.16 -0.78
CA THR A 2 -15.08 11.25 0.16
C THR A 2 -13.87 11.78 -0.61
N ASN A 3 -13.10 12.68 0.01
CA ASN A 3 -11.87 13.19 -0.58
C ASN A 3 -10.84 12.06 -0.71
N PRO A 4 -10.02 12.02 -1.79
CA PRO A 4 -8.90 11.09 -1.85
C PRO A 4 -7.91 11.35 -0.72
N ILE A 5 -7.37 10.30 -0.14
CA ILE A 5 -6.52 10.31 1.05
C ILE A 5 -5.07 10.03 0.66
N VAL A 6 -4.18 10.90 1.13
CA VAL A 6 -2.74 10.66 1.23
C VAL A 6 -2.43 10.16 2.64
N TRP A 7 -1.90 8.95 2.75
CA TRP A 7 -1.51 8.38 4.04
C TRP A 7 -0.04 8.68 4.32
N TYR A 8 0.23 9.23 5.50
CA TYR A 8 1.59 9.40 6.02
C TYR A 8 1.86 8.42 7.15
N VAL A 9 3.00 7.74 7.12
CA VAL A 9 3.42 6.77 8.15
C VAL A 9 4.75 7.21 8.73
N ASP A 10 4.81 7.34 10.05
CA ASP A 10 6.02 7.73 10.79
C ASP A 10 5.97 7.08 12.18
N GLU A 11 7.12 6.74 12.74
CA GLU A 11 7.23 6.15 14.08
C GLU A 11 7.39 7.19 15.20
N ASP A 12 7.63 8.45 14.86
CA ASP A 12 7.70 9.56 15.82
C ASP A 12 6.41 10.40 15.75
N GLU A 13 5.69 10.53 16.86
CA GLU A 13 4.42 11.26 16.93
C GLU A 13 4.56 12.74 16.52
N THR A 14 5.66 13.36 16.93
CA THR A 14 5.92 14.78 16.68
C THR A 14 6.24 14.99 15.20
N GLN A 15 7.06 14.13 14.61
CA GLN A 15 7.35 14.15 13.17
C GLN A 15 6.08 13.84 12.36
N SER A 16 5.30 12.84 12.79
CA SER A 16 4.00 12.48 12.20
C SER A 16 3.08 13.68 12.08
N ARG A 17 2.85 14.39 13.20
CA ARG A 17 2.00 15.59 13.22
C ARG A 17 2.59 16.73 12.39
N THR A 18 3.90 16.92 12.42
CA THR A 18 4.59 17.99 11.69
C THR A 18 4.43 17.79 10.19
N TYR A 19 4.80 16.63 9.66
CA TYR A 19 4.76 16.38 8.21
C TYR A 19 3.35 16.19 7.68
N VAL A 20 2.39 15.70 8.46
CA VAL A 20 0.97 15.76 8.04
C VAL A 20 0.54 17.21 7.83
N ASN A 21 0.91 18.13 8.71
CA ASN A 21 0.55 19.53 8.54
C ASN A 21 1.28 20.15 7.34
N GLU A 22 2.57 19.85 7.15
CA GLU A 22 3.32 20.32 5.98
C GLU A 22 2.69 19.81 4.67
N LEU A 23 2.39 18.52 4.59
CA LEU A 23 1.72 17.92 3.43
C LEU A 23 0.34 18.54 3.18
N ARG A 24 -0.42 18.88 4.22
CA ARG A 24 -1.72 19.59 4.08
C ARG A 24 -1.57 21.01 3.56
N MET A 25 -0.50 21.71 3.92
CA MET A 25 -0.21 23.03 3.36
C MET A 25 0.27 22.93 1.90
N LEU A 26 0.98 21.85 1.59
CA LEU A 26 1.57 21.59 0.30
C LEU A 26 0.55 21.15 -0.76
N LEU A 27 -0.39 20.30 -0.35
CA LEU A 27 -1.38 19.68 -1.19
C LEU A 27 -2.70 20.48 -1.17
N PRO A 28 -3.48 20.44 -2.26
CA PRO A 28 -4.77 21.11 -2.31
C PRO A 28 -5.74 20.52 -1.29
N SER A 29 -6.63 21.36 -0.75
CA SER A 29 -7.66 20.98 0.21
C SER A 29 -8.68 19.96 -0.28
N SER A 30 -8.65 19.61 -1.57
CA SER A 30 -9.45 18.51 -2.13
C SER A 30 -8.89 17.14 -1.77
N LEU A 31 -7.64 17.07 -1.28
CA LEU A 31 -7.02 15.87 -0.76
C LEU A 31 -7.00 15.91 0.77
N ASP A 32 -7.36 14.80 1.38
CA ASP A 32 -7.19 14.60 2.81
C ASP A 32 -5.79 14.01 3.06
N VAL A 33 -5.11 14.47 4.10
CA VAL A 33 -3.85 13.86 4.56
C VAL A 33 -4.08 13.29 5.95
N GLN A 34 -3.78 12.01 6.12
CA GLN A 34 -3.99 11.29 7.38
C GLN A 34 -2.70 10.59 7.82
N ALA A 35 -2.40 10.68 9.11
CA ALA A 35 -1.30 9.93 9.72
C ALA A 35 -1.75 8.53 10.13
N ILE A 36 -0.84 7.57 10.01
CA ILE A 36 -0.85 6.30 10.71
C ILE A 36 0.25 6.40 11.76
N TYR A 37 -0.18 6.51 13.01
CA TYR A 37 0.68 6.53 14.17
C TYR A 37 -0.03 5.81 15.34
N PRO A 38 0.63 4.89 16.05
CA PRO A 38 1.94 4.31 15.70
C PRO A 38 1.88 3.54 14.37
N PRO A 39 3.02 3.26 13.71
CA PRO A 39 3.04 2.38 12.55
C PRO A 39 2.54 0.99 12.97
N PHE A 40 1.91 0.28 12.04
CA PHE A 40 1.55 -1.12 12.28
C PHE A 40 2.78 -1.97 12.50
N ARG A 41 2.65 -3.05 13.27
CA ARG A 41 3.79 -3.87 13.63
C ARG A 41 4.33 -4.62 12.41
N THR A 42 3.43 -5.08 11.53
CA THR A 42 3.80 -5.80 10.30
C THR A 42 3.30 -5.10 9.04
N LYS A 43 3.85 -5.49 7.88
CA LYS A 43 3.55 -4.85 6.58
C LYS A 43 2.15 -5.24 6.07
N GLU A 44 1.70 -6.44 6.43
CA GLU A 44 0.42 -7.04 6.04
C GLU A 44 -0.77 -6.24 6.58
N GLU A 45 -0.60 -5.60 7.73
CA GLU A 45 -1.63 -4.75 8.31
C GLU A 45 -1.96 -3.57 7.39
N TYR A 46 -1.05 -3.07 6.54
CA TYR A 46 -1.35 -1.95 5.63
C TYR A 46 -2.32 -2.30 4.50
N LEU A 47 -2.63 -3.58 4.30
CA LEU A 47 -3.57 -4.02 3.27
C LEU A 47 -4.99 -3.46 3.49
N PHE A 48 -5.42 -3.20 4.73
CA PHE A 48 -6.73 -2.58 4.95
C PHE A 48 -6.81 -1.17 4.35
N ILE A 49 -5.68 -0.46 4.27
CA ILE A 49 -5.61 0.89 3.70
C ILE A 49 -5.75 0.81 2.19
N LEU A 50 -5.13 -0.19 1.57
CA LEU A 50 -5.25 -0.43 0.14
C LEU A 50 -6.67 -0.85 -0.28
N LYS A 51 -7.48 -1.38 0.65
CA LYS A 51 -8.91 -1.69 0.40
C LYS A 51 -9.78 -0.44 0.36
N LYS A 52 -9.32 0.68 0.93
CA LYS A 52 -10.08 1.93 0.95
C LYS A 52 -10.05 2.56 -0.44
N PRO A 53 -11.19 2.73 -1.12
CA PRO A 53 -11.24 3.28 -2.47
C PRO A 53 -10.73 4.73 -2.53
N GLU A 54 -10.78 5.44 -1.41
CA GLU A 54 -10.25 6.80 -1.29
C GLU A 54 -8.72 6.87 -1.14
N THR A 55 -8.00 5.76 -0.92
CA THR A 55 -6.53 5.80 -0.81
C THR A 55 -5.91 6.16 -2.16
N ALA A 56 -5.29 7.33 -2.22
CA ALA A 56 -4.74 7.91 -3.45
C ALA A 56 -3.21 7.91 -3.50
N CYS A 57 -2.54 7.97 -2.36
CA CYS A 57 -1.09 8.04 -2.28
C CYS A 57 -0.61 7.57 -0.90
N LEU A 58 0.60 7.01 -0.86
CA LEU A 58 1.26 6.58 0.36
C LEU A 58 2.60 7.30 0.49
N VAL A 59 2.86 7.84 1.68
CA VAL A 59 4.12 8.51 2.02
C VAL A 59 4.63 7.87 3.31
N PHE A 60 5.82 7.30 3.27
CA PHE A 60 6.41 6.62 4.43
C PHE A 60 7.68 7.33 4.88
N ASP A 61 7.87 7.47 6.17
CA ASP A 61 9.21 7.69 6.72
C ASP A 61 10.11 6.47 6.42
N GLN A 62 11.41 6.69 6.23
CA GLN A 62 12.34 5.60 5.95
C GLN A 62 12.66 4.77 7.20
N ARG A 63 12.86 5.45 8.33
CA ARG A 63 13.23 4.85 9.62
C ARG A 63 11.96 4.60 10.40
N LEU A 64 11.28 3.50 10.09
CA LEU A 64 10.12 3.03 10.84
C LEU A 64 10.50 2.01 11.94
N LYS A 65 11.77 1.62 12.00
CA LYS A 65 12.30 0.53 12.84
C LYS A 65 13.06 1.02 14.08
N ASP A 66 13.38 2.31 14.20
CA ASP A 66 14.32 2.79 15.22
C ASP A 66 13.70 2.73 16.63
N THR A 67 12.39 2.90 16.75
CA THR A 67 11.64 2.76 18.01
C THR A 67 11.31 1.30 18.35
N GLY A 68 11.43 0.39 17.39
CA GLY A 68 11.02 -1.00 17.50
C GLY A 68 9.50 -1.24 17.42
N MET A 69 8.70 -0.22 17.09
CA MET A 69 7.25 -0.37 16.88
C MET A 69 6.95 -1.16 15.61
N ALA A 70 7.69 -0.91 14.52
CA ALA A 70 7.65 -1.70 13.30
C ALA A 70 8.91 -2.57 13.15
N THR A 71 8.78 -3.68 12.42
CA THR A 71 9.89 -4.60 12.14
C THR A 71 10.47 -4.42 10.73
N TYR A 72 10.24 -3.26 10.11
CA TYR A 72 10.55 -3.00 8.71
C TYR A 72 10.90 -1.53 8.50
N SER A 73 11.62 -1.22 7.42
CA SER A 73 11.87 0.16 6.96
C SER A 73 10.76 0.66 6.01
N GLY A 74 10.73 1.96 5.76
CA GLY A 74 9.81 2.57 4.80
C GLY A 74 9.92 1.97 3.40
N ILE A 75 11.14 1.77 2.90
CA ILE A 75 11.37 1.17 1.57
C ILE A 75 10.97 -0.31 1.50
N GLU A 76 11.08 -1.05 2.61
CA GLU A 76 10.57 -2.43 2.69
C GLU A 76 9.04 -2.48 2.66
N LEU A 77 8.38 -1.53 3.34
CA LEU A 77 6.93 -1.38 3.27
C LEU A 77 6.49 -0.98 1.85
N ALA A 78 7.19 -0.03 1.22
CA ALA A 78 6.94 0.36 -0.16
C ALA A 78 7.04 -0.81 -1.14
N SER A 79 8.09 -1.62 -1.02
CA SER A 79 8.27 -2.82 -1.85
C SER A 79 7.16 -3.84 -1.64
N TYR A 80 6.73 -4.05 -0.40
CA TYR A 80 5.61 -4.92 -0.08
C TYR A 80 4.31 -4.42 -0.72
N VAL A 81 3.95 -3.15 -0.50
CA VAL A 81 2.74 -2.55 -1.05
C VAL A 81 2.76 -2.57 -2.58
N ARG A 82 3.89 -2.26 -3.22
CA ARG A 82 4.01 -2.25 -4.68
C ARG A 82 3.74 -3.62 -5.32
N ARG A 83 4.03 -4.72 -4.63
CA ARG A 83 3.72 -6.09 -5.11
C ARG A 83 2.22 -6.37 -5.09
N VAL A 84 1.47 -5.71 -4.21
CA VAL A 84 0.02 -5.88 -4.08
C VAL A 84 -0.74 -4.88 -4.95
N ASN A 85 -0.32 -3.61 -4.96
CA ASN A 85 -0.86 -2.58 -5.81
C ASN A 85 0.28 -1.92 -6.60
N SER A 86 0.46 -2.36 -7.84
CA SER A 86 1.55 -1.90 -8.70
C SER A 86 1.43 -0.44 -9.14
N LYS A 87 0.26 0.19 -8.98
CA LYS A 87 -0.05 1.50 -9.57
C LYS A 87 -0.21 2.62 -8.55
N ILE A 88 -0.44 2.32 -7.28
CA ILE A 88 -0.57 3.36 -6.26
C ILE A 88 0.73 4.16 -6.15
N PRO A 89 0.69 5.50 -6.13
CA PRO A 89 1.86 6.33 -5.87
C PRO A 89 2.41 6.08 -4.46
N ILE A 90 3.73 5.85 -4.36
CA ILE A 90 4.43 5.63 -3.09
C ILE A 90 5.65 6.53 -3.02
N TYR A 91 5.81 7.27 -1.94
CA TYR A 91 6.94 8.16 -1.68
C TYR A 91 7.61 7.82 -0.36
N ILE A 92 8.90 8.09 -0.28
CA ILE A 92 9.66 8.04 0.97
C ILE A 92 10.01 9.47 1.36
N LEU A 93 9.85 9.80 2.63
CA LEU A 93 10.19 11.09 3.20
C LEU A 93 11.22 10.86 4.32
N THR A 94 12.48 11.29 4.14
CA THR A 94 13.58 11.00 5.08
C THR A 94 14.47 12.23 5.30
N ASN A 95 15.07 12.36 6.48
CA ASN A 95 16.14 13.35 6.73
C ASN A 95 17.52 12.86 6.26
N TYR A 96 17.61 11.60 5.83
CA TYR A 96 18.86 10.87 5.63
C TYR A 96 19.01 10.39 4.18
N ALA A 97 18.35 11.05 3.22
CA ALA A 97 18.41 10.71 1.79
C ALA A 97 19.83 10.67 1.21
N ARG A 98 20.82 11.25 1.92
CA ARG A 98 22.23 11.30 1.53
C ARG A 98 23.12 10.36 2.34
N ASP A 99 22.58 9.62 3.29
CA ASP A 99 23.30 8.67 4.13
C ASP A 99 23.65 7.43 3.31
N ASP A 100 24.88 6.92 3.45
CA ASP A 100 25.40 5.89 2.53
C ASP A 100 24.74 4.52 2.76
N GLU A 101 24.41 4.20 4.02
CA GLU A 101 23.67 2.99 4.37
C GLU A 101 22.23 2.99 3.78
N GLU A 102 21.54 4.12 3.84
CA GLU A 102 20.19 4.24 3.26
C GLU A 102 20.25 4.21 1.73
N LYS A 103 21.27 4.81 1.10
CA LYS A 103 21.44 4.71 -0.37
C LYS A 103 21.56 3.28 -0.86
N GLU A 104 22.29 2.43 -0.13
CA GLU A 104 22.40 1.01 -0.48
C GLU A 104 21.03 0.34 -0.41
N GLU A 105 20.30 0.53 0.69
CA GLU A 105 18.95 -0.02 0.89
C GLU A 105 17.95 0.48 -0.17
N PHE A 106 18.06 1.75 -0.55
CA PHE A 106 17.27 2.37 -1.60
C PHE A 106 17.61 1.82 -2.98
N SER A 107 18.89 1.56 -3.27
CA SER A 107 19.32 1.16 -4.61
C SER A 107 18.63 -0.14 -5.07
N ASP A 108 18.59 -1.16 -4.20
CA ASP A 108 17.96 -2.46 -4.45
C ASP A 108 16.42 -2.39 -4.61
N LYS A 109 15.78 -1.37 -4.04
CA LYS A 109 14.32 -1.27 -3.97
C LYS A 109 13.76 0.03 -4.55
N SER A 110 14.57 0.79 -5.28
CA SER A 110 14.22 2.08 -5.86
C SER A 110 13.01 2.02 -6.80
N TRP A 111 12.81 0.87 -7.46
CA TRP A 111 11.65 0.57 -8.30
C TRP A 111 10.31 0.60 -7.56
N SER A 112 10.30 0.53 -6.23
CA SER A 112 9.07 0.45 -5.43
C SER A 112 8.43 1.80 -5.16
N VAL A 113 9.17 2.89 -5.34
CA VAL A 113 8.78 4.26 -4.98
C VAL A 113 8.89 5.18 -6.18
N GLU A 114 8.07 6.22 -6.20
CA GLU A 114 8.12 7.26 -7.23
C GLU A 114 9.33 8.17 -6.99
N GLN A 115 9.59 8.49 -5.71
CA GLN A 115 10.68 9.35 -5.31
C GLN A 115 10.99 9.21 -3.81
N ILE A 116 12.26 9.40 -3.47
CA ILE A 116 12.74 9.61 -2.10
C ILE A 116 12.95 11.12 -1.92
N ILE A 117 12.28 11.68 -0.92
CA ILE A 117 12.19 13.10 -0.66
C ILE A 117 12.99 13.42 0.60
N ASP A 118 13.85 14.43 0.49
CA ASP A 118 14.56 14.99 1.64
C ASP A 118 13.62 15.91 2.42
N LYS A 119 13.31 15.51 3.66
CA LYS A 119 12.52 16.26 4.64
C LYS A 119 13.01 17.70 4.79
N GLY A 120 14.32 17.87 4.94
CA GLY A 120 14.95 19.19 5.09
C GLY A 120 14.80 20.08 3.86
N GLY A 121 14.43 19.50 2.70
CA GLY A 121 14.19 20.24 1.46
C GLY A 121 12.82 20.89 1.36
N LEU A 122 11.80 20.39 2.08
CA LEU A 122 10.40 20.83 1.96
C LEU A 122 10.14 22.25 2.46
N ASN A 123 11.08 22.84 3.20
CA ASN A 123 11.03 24.24 3.61
C ASN A 123 11.40 25.23 2.49
N ARG A 124 11.84 24.75 1.32
CA ARG A 124 12.18 25.58 0.16
C ARG A 124 11.00 25.62 -0.80
N ASP A 125 10.39 26.79 -0.97
CA ASP A 125 9.16 26.98 -1.75
C ASP A 125 9.19 26.32 -3.13
N GLU A 126 10.27 26.51 -3.91
CA GLU A 126 10.38 25.93 -5.26
C GLU A 126 10.42 24.39 -5.23
N TYR A 127 11.19 23.81 -4.32
CA TYR A 127 11.31 22.35 -4.18
C TYR A 127 10.01 21.74 -3.68
N ALA A 128 9.39 22.38 -2.69
CA ALA A 128 8.07 22.01 -2.19
C ALA A 128 7.04 22.00 -3.34
N GLN A 129 6.93 23.09 -4.10
CA GLN A 129 6.01 23.18 -5.24
C GLN A 129 6.27 22.10 -6.30
N GLU A 130 7.54 21.80 -6.58
CA GLU A 130 7.91 20.71 -7.49
C GLU A 130 7.41 19.36 -6.98
N ILE A 131 7.66 19.04 -5.70
CA ILE A 131 7.22 17.79 -5.06
C ILE A 131 5.69 17.70 -5.06
N SER A 132 4.99 18.77 -4.68
CA SER A 132 3.53 18.85 -4.72
C SER A 132 2.99 18.53 -6.11
N SER A 133 3.54 19.18 -7.14
CA SER A 133 3.12 18.99 -8.52
C SER A 133 3.34 17.55 -9.01
N ARG A 134 4.42 16.91 -8.57
CA ARG A 134 4.71 15.50 -8.88
C ARG A 134 3.72 14.55 -8.20
N ILE A 135 3.48 14.74 -6.90
CA ILE A 135 2.50 13.94 -6.13
C ILE A 135 1.13 14.04 -6.79
N LEU A 136 0.67 15.26 -7.09
CA LEU A 136 -0.62 15.49 -7.73
C LEU A 136 -0.72 14.83 -9.10
N ARG A 137 0.34 14.92 -9.91
CA ARG A 137 0.36 14.25 -11.21
C ARG A 137 0.20 12.75 -11.08
N HIS A 138 0.91 12.12 -10.14
CA HIS A 138 0.83 10.67 -9.95
C HIS A 138 -0.52 10.24 -9.37
N ILE A 139 -1.11 11.04 -8.47
CA ILE A 139 -2.48 10.82 -7.99
C ILE A 139 -3.47 10.86 -9.16
N ASN A 140 -3.44 11.91 -9.98
CA ASN A 140 -4.36 12.04 -11.11
C ASN A 140 -4.21 10.86 -12.11
N VAL A 141 -2.96 10.50 -12.43
CA VAL A 141 -2.69 9.33 -13.31
C VAL A 141 -3.24 8.04 -12.69
N TYR A 142 -3.09 7.87 -11.37
CA TYR A 142 -3.61 6.71 -10.68
C TYR A 142 -5.15 6.67 -10.71
N GLU A 143 -5.81 7.80 -10.46
CA GLU A 143 -7.26 7.94 -10.56
C GLU A 143 -7.79 7.66 -11.98
N ASP A 144 -7.11 8.17 -13.01
CA ASP A 144 -7.44 7.90 -14.41
C ASP A 144 -7.36 6.39 -14.71
N ILE A 145 -6.28 5.72 -14.28
CA ILE A 145 -6.11 4.28 -14.43
C ILE A 145 -7.25 3.51 -13.74
N LEU A 146 -7.64 3.90 -12.52
CA LEU A 146 -8.75 3.27 -11.82
C LEU A 146 -10.08 3.51 -12.53
N GLY A 147 -10.31 4.74 -13.03
CA GLY A 147 -11.51 5.11 -13.77
C GLY A 147 -11.66 4.32 -15.06
N GLU A 148 -10.60 4.23 -15.86
CA GLU A 148 -10.56 3.44 -17.09
C GLU A 148 -10.81 1.95 -16.82
N ARG A 149 -10.15 1.38 -15.81
CA ARG A 149 -10.33 -0.01 -15.40
C ARG A 149 -11.77 -0.29 -14.98
N GLU A 150 -12.37 0.58 -14.17
CA GLU A 150 -13.74 0.42 -13.68
C GLU A 150 -14.76 0.59 -14.81
N ALA A 151 -14.56 1.54 -15.72
CA ALA A 151 -15.40 1.70 -16.90
C ALA A 151 -15.36 0.45 -17.79
N LYS A 152 -14.15 -0.07 -18.05
CA LYS A 152 -13.94 -1.25 -18.86
C LYS A 152 -14.54 -2.51 -18.22
N PHE A 153 -14.31 -2.71 -16.92
CA PHE A 153 -14.88 -3.82 -16.18
C PHE A 153 -16.41 -3.81 -16.24
N ARG A 154 -17.06 -2.65 -16.01
CA ARG A 154 -18.52 -2.53 -16.09
C ARG A 154 -19.05 -2.86 -17.48
N SER A 155 -18.38 -2.38 -18.53
CA SER A 155 -18.75 -2.69 -19.91
C SER A 155 -18.68 -4.20 -20.20
N LEU A 156 -17.61 -4.87 -19.76
CA LEU A 156 -17.43 -6.32 -19.96
C LEU A 156 -18.42 -7.13 -19.12
N LEU A 157 -18.70 -6.72 -17.87
CA LEU A 157 -19.70 -7.35 -17.01
C LEU A 157 -21.10 -7.29 -17.63
N GLN A 158 -21.48 -6.14 -18.19
CA GLN A 158 -22.78 -6.01 -18.87
C GLN A 158 -22.85 -6.92 -20.10
N LYS A 159 -21.76 -7.00 -20.87
CA LYS A 159 -21.69 -7.83 -22.06
C LYS A 159 -21.72 -9.32 -21.74
N SER A 160 -21.09 -9.76 -20.65
CA SER A 160 -21.05 -11.17 -20.23
C SER A 160 -22.44 -11.70 -19.88
N VAL A 161 -23.31 -10.87 -19.29
CA VAL A 161 -24.69 -11.23 -18.95
C VAL A 161 -25.60 -11.27 -20.19
N GLY A 162 -25.38 -10.40 -21.16
CA GLY A 162 -26.27 -10.24 -22.33
C GLY A 162 -25.92 -11.12 -23.52
N SER A 163 -24.76 -10.85 -24.13
CA SER A 163 -24.36 -11.42 -25.43
C SER A 163 -23.20 -12.40 -25.36
N GLY A 164 -22.61 -12.58 -24.17
CA GLY A 164 -21.37 -13.32 -23.97
C GLY A 164 -20.12 -12.51 -24.34
N LEU A 165 -18.97 -12.97 -23.86
CA LEU A 165 -17.65 -12.39 -24.12
C LEU A 165 -16.89 -13.21 -25.18
N THR A 166 -16.11 -12.53 -26.01
CA THR A 166 -15.08 -13.19 -26.82
C THR A 166 -13.92 -13.68 -25.93
N GLU A 167 -13.05 -14.55 -26.45
CA GLU A 167 -11.89 -15.06 -25.69
C GLU A 167 -10.99 -13.92 -25.17
N ASN A 168 -10.71 -12.92 -26.00
CA ASN A 168 -9.89 -11.77 -25.61
C ASN A 168 -10.58 -10.93 -24.52
N GLU A 169 -11.89 -10.73 -24.63
CA GLU A 169 -12.68 -10.00 -23.65
C GLU A 169 -12.81 -10.76 -22.34
N GLN A 170 -12.90 -12.09 -22.38
CA GLN A 170 -12.91 -12.94 -21.20
C GLN A 170 -11.56 -12.86 -20.48
N ALA A 171 -10.44 -13.01 -21.20
CA ALA A 171 -9.11 -12.90 -20.62
C ALA A 171 -8.88 -11.53 -19.97
N GLU A 172 -9.36 -10.47 -20.60
CA GLU A 172 -9.30 -9.12 -20.03
C GLU A 172 -10.21 -8.95 -18.81
N PHE A 173 -11.44 -9.49 -18.87
CA PHE A 173 -12.37 -9.47 -17.74
C PHE A 173 -11.80 -10.19 -16.52
N ASP A 174 -11.22 -11.38 -16.72
CA ASP A 174 -10.58 -12.18 -15.67
C ASP A 174 -9.39 -11.44 -15.05
N LYS A 175 -8.57 -10.77 -15.89
CA LYS A 175 -7.46 -9.94 -15.42
C LYS A 175 -7.95 -8.79 -14.53
N LEU A 176 -8.96 -8.05 -14.98
CA LEU A 176 -9.53 -6.94 -14.21
C LEU A 176 -10.17 -7.43 -12.90
N GLN A 177 -10.83 -8.59 -12.93
CA GLN A 177 -11.40 -9.21 -11.74
C GLN A 177 -10.30 -9.61 -10.74
N PHE A 178 -9.20 -10.20 -11.23
CA PHE A 178 -8.04 -10.54 -10.41
C PHE A 178 -7.39 -9.28 -9.80
N GLU A 179 -7.15 -8.24 -10.59
CA GLU A 179 -6.58 -6.97 -10.11
C GLU A 179 -7.44 -6.34 -9.00
N ARG A 180 -8.78 -6.43 -9.11
CA ARG A 180 -9.71 -5.96 -8.07
C ARG A 180 -9.67 -6.81 -6.80
N SER A 181 -9.48 -8.12 -6.93
CA SER A 181 -9.44 -9.03 -5.78
C SER A 181 -8.04 -9.15 -5.16
N GLN A 182 -6.97 -8.68 -5.81
CA GLN A 182 -5.59 -8.82 -5.33
C GLN A 182 -5.40 -8.33 -3.90
N VAL A 183 -5.95 -7.16 -3.53
CA VAL A 183 -5.79 -6.63 -2.17
C VAL A 183 -6.51 -7.51 -1.15
N THR A 184 -7.71 -8.00 -1.49
CA THR A 184 -8.47 -8.94 -0.65
C THR A 184 -7.74 -10.27 -0.51
N LEU A 185 -7.27 -10.85 -1.62
CA LEU A 185 -6.49 -12.09 -1.62
C LEU A 185 -5.20 -11.94 -0.81
N ALA A 186 -4.48 -10.82 -0.97
CA ALA A 186 -3.27 -10.54 -0.20
C ALA A 186 -3.54 -10.48 1.30
N SER A 187 -4.71 -9.94 1.71
CA SER A 187 -5.07 -9.85 3.12
C SER A 187 -5.57 -11.16 3.73
N GLU A 188 -6.16 -12.03 2.91
CA GLU A 188 -6.69 -13.33 3.36
C GLU A 188 -5.62 -14.43 3.35
N LEU A 189 -4.53 -14.26 2.60
CA LEU A 189 -3.44 -15.24 2.50
C LEU A 189 -2.80 -15.58 3.86
N PRO A 190 -2.43 -14.60 4.72
CA PRO A 190 -1.90 -14.89 6.05
C PRO A 190 -2.90 -15.67 6.93
N GLU A 191 -4.16 -15.22 6.99
CA GLU A 191 -5.22 -15.89 7.77
C GLU A 191 -5.43 -17.32 7.31
N LYS A 192 -5.41 -17.56 5.99
CA LYS A 192 -5.54 -18.91 5.43
C LYS A 192 -4.36 -19.80 5.82
N GLN A 193 -3.13 -19.29 5.78
CA GLN A 193 -1.94 -20.05 6.18
C GLN A 193 -2.00 -20.41 7.67
N GLU A 194 -2.39 -19.49 8.54
CA GLU A 194 -2.59 -19.76 9.97
C GLU A 194 -3.69 -20.79 10.21
N LEU A 195 -4.81 -20.71 9.48
CA LEU A 195 -5.89 -21.70 9.53
C LEU A 195 -5.41 -23.09 9.10
N ASP A 196 -4.65 -23.19 8.02
CA ASP A 196 -4.09 -24.46 7.53
C ASP A 196 -3.12 -25.08 8.56
N GLU A 197 -2.31 -24.26 9.23
CA GLU A 197 -1.43 -24.71 10.32
C GLU A 197 -2.22 -25.21 11.54
N LEU A 198 -3.26 -24.47 11.96
CA LEU A 198 -4.13 -24.86 13.07
C LEU A 198 -4.90 -26.16 12.78
N ILE A 199 -5.39 -26.32 11.55
CA ILE A 199 -6.04 -27.57 11.11
C ILE A 199 -5.05 -28.74 11.21
N LYS A 200 -3.81 -28.55 10.75
CA LYS A 200 -2.76 -29.57 10.80
C LYS A 200 -2.39 -29.97 12.23
N VAL A 201 -2.28 -28.99 13.15
CA VAL A 201 -2.02 -29.26 14.57
C VAL A 201 -3.20 -30.01 15.20
N ASN A 202 -4.43 -29.59 14.92
CA ASN A 202 -5.62 -30.24 15.46
C ASN A 202 -5.81 -31.66 14.92
N SER A 203 -5.52 -31.92 13.64
CA SER A 203 -5.56 -33.29 13.09
C SER A 203 -4.55 -34.21 13.78
N GLN A 204 -3.32 -33.71 14.02
CA GLN A 204 -2.30 -34.47 14.76
C GLN A 204 -2.72 -34.77 16.21
N LEU A 205 -3.37 -33.82 16.89
CA LEU A 205 -3.90 -34.02 18.24
C LEU A 205 -5.03 -35.05 18.28
N LEU A 206 -5.94 -35.02 17.30
CA LEU A 206 -7.01 -36.00 17.17
C LEU A 206 -6.46 -37.41 16.94
N ASP A 207 -5.46 -37.56 16.07
CA ASP A 207 -4.80 -38.84 15.82
C ASP A 207 -4.12 -39.38 17.09
N LEU A 208 -3.49 -38.50 17.88
CA LEU A 208 -2.85 -38.87 19.16
C LEU A 208 -3.87 -39.26 20.25
N LEU A 209 -5.04 -38.62 20.27
CA LEU A 209 -6.12 -38.96 21.20
C LEU A 209 -6.76 -40.30 20.83
N GLN A 210 -7.02 -40.56 19.54
CA GLN A 210 -7.53 -41.84 19.06
C GLN A 210 -6.55 -42.99 19.36
N GLN A 211 -5.24 -42.78 19.16
CA GLN A 211 -4.21 -43.77 19.52
C GLN A 211 -4.10 -44.04 21.04
N LYS A 212 -4.63 -43.16 21.89
CA LYS A 212 -4.68 -43.35 23.34
C LYS A 212 -5.96 -44.02 23.82
N GLU A 213 -7.06 -43.91 23.07
CA GLU A 213 -8.32 -44.61 23.39
C GLU A 213 -8.31 -46.08 22.94
N ASP A 214 -7.47 -46.44 21.96
CA ASP A 214 -7.27 -47.83 21.48
C ASP A 214 -6.22 -48.64 22.28
N LYS A 215 -5.75 -48.15 23.43
CA LYS A 215 -4.83 -48.83 24.36
C LYS A 215 -5.46 -49.04 25.74
#